data_AF-A0AAV4WBU9-F1
#
_entry.id   AF-A0AAV4WBU9-F1
#
_cell.length_a   1.000
_cell.length_b   1.000
_cell.length_c   1.000
_cell.angle_alpha   90.00
_cell.angle_beta   90.00
_cell.angle_gamma   90.00
#
_symmetry.space_group_name_H-M   'P 1'
#
loop_
_entity.id
_entity.type
_entity.pdbx_description
1 polymer ?
#
loop_
_entity_poly.entity_id
_entity_poly.type
_entity_poly.pdbx_seq_one_letter_code
_entity_poly.pdbx_strand_id
1 'polypeptide(L)'
;MLSKKLCSTLKYTTNYGLRTICSSNISQRETKTTGSSKLSGSLKNVVLVEGVRTPFLVSGTDYFNIMGHDLQRHAFLSLIRRTGIPKEMIDYIIVGTVIQEVKTSNIAREASLGAGLSLFTPAHTVTQACISANQAITTAYGQLSTGQSEVAIAGGVEFCQMSLFDLIDKCVN
;
A
#
# COMPACT_ATOMS: atom_id res chain seq x y z
N MET A 1 14.49 -24.93 15.89
CA MET A 1 14.79 -23.87 16.89
C MET A 1 15.40 -22.63 16.22
N LEU A 2 14.69 -21.93 15.30
CA LEU A 2 15.26 -20.77 14.56
C LEU A 2 14.59 -19.41 14.86
N SER A 3 13.27 -19.37 15.10
CA SER A 3 12.48 -18.13 15.25
C SER A 3 13.08 -17.08 16.22
N LYS A 4 13.76 -17.50 17.30
CA LYS A 4 14.34 -16.59 18.30
C LYS A 4 15.60 -15.81 17.84
N LYS A 5 16.13 -16.03 16.62
CA LYS A 5 17.36 -15.37 16.14
C LYS A 5 17.16 -14.11 15.26
N LEU A 6 15.95 -13.81 14.76
CA LEU A 6 15.73 -12.62 13.91
C LEU A 6 15.49 -11.33 14.71
N CYS A 7 14.96 -11.42 15.93
CA CYS A 7 14.49 -10.27 16.71
C CYS A 7 15.63 -9.36 17.23
N SER A 8 16.88 -9.83 17.25
CA SER A 8 18.02 -9.12 17.88
C SER A 8 18.76 -8.13 16.97
N THR A 9 18.48 -8.11 15.66
CA THR A 9 19.41 -7.51 14.67
C THR A 9 18.91 -6.20 14.05
N LEU A 10 17.63 -5.84 14.22
CA LEU A 10 17.03 -4.61 13.68
C LEU A 10 17.21 -3.40 14.62
N LYS A 11 18.47 -3.04 14.91
CA LYS A 11 18.83 -1.75 15.53
C LYS A 11 19.00 -0.66 14.45
N TYR A 12 17.92 -0.25 13.80
CA TYR A 12 17.97 0.91 12.89
C TYR A 12 18.02 2.22 13.69
N THR A 13 19.20 2.85 13.71
CA THR A 13 19.42 4.14 14.38
C THR A 13 18.97 5.29 13.49
N THR A 14 17.82 5.91 13.80
CA THR A 14 17.23 7.03 13.07
C THR A 14 17.92 8.37 13.36
N ASN A 15 19.18 8.51 12.94
CA ASN A 15 19.92 9.77 12.98
C ASN A 15 19.52 10.71 11.81
N TYR A 16 18.34 11.33 11.92
CA TYR A 16 17.94 12.46 11.06
C TYR A 16 17.85 13.75 11.89
N GLY A 17 18.95 14.52 11.88
CA GLY A 17 19.05 15.79 12.61
C GLY A 17 18.25 16.91 11.94
N LEU A 18 17.09 17.23 12.50
CA LEU A 18 16.27 18.40 12.12
C LEU A 18 16.99 19.72 12.45
N ARG A 19 17.57 20.38 11.42
CA ARG A 19 18.02 21.78 11.50
C ARG A 19 16.91 22.73 11.03
N THR A 20 15.89 22.93 11.87
CA THR A 20 14.81 23.89 11.60
C THR A 20 15.24 25.30 12.00
N ILE A 21 15.67 26.12 11.05
CA ILE A 21 16.00 27.54 11.28
C ILE A 21 14.72 28.38 11.12
N CYS A 22 13.90 28.44 12.17
CA CYS A 22 12.93 29.53 12.36
C CYS A 22 12.51 29.61 13.85
N SER A 23 12.75 30.75 14.50
CA SER A 23 12.51 30.95 15.93
C SER A 23 11.29 31.82 16.18
N SER A 24 10.11 31.21 16.34
CA SER A 24 8.91 31.91 16.79
C SER A 24 7.95 31.00 17.57
N ASN A 25 8.19 30.89 18.88
CA ASN A 25 7.22 30.50 19.93
C ASN A 25 6.15 29.46 19.55
N ILE A 26 6.57 28.25 19.16
CA ILE A 26 5.68 27.08 19.22
C ILE A 26 5.42 26.79 20.70
N SER A 27 4.22 27.14 21.18
CA SER A 27 3.71 26.64 22.46
C SER A 27 3.80 25.12 22.46
N GLN A 28 4.51 24.55 23.43
CA GLN A 28 4.70 23.10 23.53
C GLN A 28 3.39 22.43 23.94
N ARG A 29 2.55 22.19 22.94
CA ARG A 29 1.34 21.39 23.09
C ARG A 29 1.76 19.92 23.18
N GLU A 30 2.16 19.52 24.39
CA GLU A 30 2.44 18.13 24.72
C GLU A 30 1.32 17.25 24.17
N THR A 31 1.65 16.41 23.19
CA THR A 31 0.77 15.31 22.81
C THR A 31 0.80 14.31 23.95
N LYS A 32 -0.09 14.51 24.95
CA LYS A 32 -0.36 13.52 25.98
C LYS A 32 -0.71 12.22 25.26
N THR A 33 0.25 11.31 25.22
CA THR A 33 0.05 9.92 24.79
C THR A 33 -0.84 9.28 25.84
N THR A 34 -2.16 9.39 25.65
CA THR A 34 -3.16 8.65 26.43
C THR A 34 -2.75 7.20 26.40
N GLY A 35 -2.34 6.67 27.56
CA GLY A 35 -1.62 5.40 27.64
C GLY A 35 -2.40 4.31 26.94
N SER A 36 -1.82 3.72 25.90
CA SER A 36 -2.48 2.67 25.11
C SER A 36 -2.87 1.54 26.07
N SER A 37 -4.18 1.31 26.20
CA SER A 37 -4.71 0.22 27.01
C SER A 37 -4.11 -1.08 26.49
N LYS A 38 -3.39 -1.79 27.36
CA LYS A 38 -2.62 -2.98 26.99
C LYS A 38 -3.57 -4.07 26.50
N LEU A 39 -3.67 -4.23 25.18
CA LEU A 39 -4.64 -5.12 24.55
C LEU A 39 -4.43 -6.55 25.05
N SER A 40 -5.43 -7.08 25.75
CA SER A 40 -5.30 -8.31 26.55
C SER A 40 -5.83 -9.51 25.78
N GLY A 41 -4.94 -10.33 25.20
CA GLY A 41 -5.35 -11.56 24.51
C GLY A 41 -4.20 -12.28 23.80
N SER A 42 -4.46 -13.51 23.38
CA SER A 42 -3.52 -14.44 22.74
C SER A 42 -3.34 -14.25 21.22
N LEU A 43 -3.79 -13.12 20.65
CA LEU A 43 -3.73 -12.85 19.21
C LEU A 43 -2.33 -12.34 18.80
N LYS A 44 -1.88 -12.67 17.58
CA LYS A 44 -0.68 -12.04 16.98
C LYS A 44 -0.98 -10.55 16.75
N ASN A 45 -0.10 -9.66 17.23
CA ASN A 45 -0.18 -8.24 16.90
C ASN A 45 0.16 -8.02 15.42
N VAL A 46 -0.81 -7.53 14.65
CA VAL A 46 -0.60 -7.04 13.28
C VAL A 46 -0.22 -5.55 13.33
N VAL A 47 0.78 -5.12 12.55
CA VAL A 47 1.29 -3.74 12.56
C VAL A 47 1.46 -3.19 11.14
N LEU A 48 1.21 -1.89 10.97
CA LEU A 48 1.55 -1.16 9.75
C LEU A 48 3.02 -0.74 9.82
N VAL A 49 3.84 -1.22 8.86
CA VAL A 49 5.28 -0.92 8.82
C VAL A 49 5.56 0.43 8.14
N GLU A 50 4.91 0.69 7.00
CA GLU A 50 5.12 1.87 6.16
C GLU A 50 3.89 2.10 5.26
N GLY A 51 3.64 3.35 4.88
CA GLY A 51 2.56 3.75 3.97
C GLY A 51 3.06 4.65 2.82
N VAL A 52 2.62 4.33 1.61
CA VAL A 52 2.85 5.16 0.42
C VAL A 52 1.55 5.42 -0.33
N ARG A 53 1.50 6.52 -1.07
CA ARG A 53 0.51 6.80 -2.12
C ARG A 53 1.17 7.64 -3.20
N THR A 54 0.58 7.64 -4.39
CA THR A 54 0.88 8.62 -5.42
C THR A 54 0.28 9.99 -5.05
N PRO A 55 0.71 11.10 -5.70
CA PRO A 55 -0.04 12.35 -5.69
C PRO A 55 -1.48 12.11 -6.17
N PHE A 56 -2.46 12.71 -5.49
CA PHE A 56 -3.83 12.74 -5.98
C PHE A 56 -3.95 13.95 -6.91
N LEU A 57 -4.24 13.69 -8.18
CA LEU A 57 -4.40 14.68 -9.23
C LEU A 57 -5.86 14.73 -9.68
N VAL A 58 -6.25 15.80 -10.37
CA VAL A 58 -7.60 15.92 -10.95
C VAL A 58 -7.71 14.98 -12.16
N SER A 59 -8.84 14.28 -12.30
CA SER A 59 -9.16 13.47 -13.47
C SER A 59 -8.92 14.21 -14.78
N GLY A 60 -8.26 13.56 -15.74
CA GLY A 60 -7.93 14.16 -17.05
C GLY A 60 -6.71 15.10 -17.06
N THR A 61 -5.97 15.23 -15.95
CA THR A 61 -4.68 15.96 -15.92
C THR A 61 -3.48 15.02 -16.14
N ASP A 62 -2.38 15.15 -15.39
CA ASP A 62 -1.07 14.56 -15.75
C ASP A 62 -1.04 13.02 -15.84
N TYR A 63 -2.04 12.34 -15.29
CA TYR A 63 -2.21 10.88 -15.41
C TYR A 63 -3.00 10.43 -16.65
N PHE A 64 -3.46 11.32 -17.55
CA PHE A 64 -4.32 10.98 -18.70
C PHE A 64 -3.76 9.95 -19.70
N ASN A 65 -2.44 9.68 -19.68
CA ASN A 65 -1.78 8.74 -20.58
C ASN A 65 -1.18 7.50 -19.86
N ILE A 66 -1.60 7.20 -18.62
CA ILE A 66 -1.22 5.96 -17.91
C ILE A 66 -2.46 5.14 -17.55
N MET A 67 -2.31 3.81 -17.40
CA MET A 67 -3.40 2.95 -16.93
C MET A 67 -3.39 2.85 -15.40
N GLY A 68 -4.51 2.47 -14.78
CA GLY A 68 -4.60 2.28 -13.33
C GLY A 68 -3.54 1.29 -12.79
N HIS A 69 -3.21 0.24 -13.55
CA HIS A 69 -2.17 -0.72 -13.14
C HIS A 69 -0.75 -0.11 -13.17
N ASP A 70 -0.46 0.85 -14.05
CA ASP A 70 0.78 1.64 -14.01
C ASP A 70 0.86 2.47 -12.73
N LEU A 71 -0.23 3.16 -12.38
CA LEU A 71 -0.30 4.00 -11.17
C LEU A 71 -0.08 3.15 -9.90
N GLN A 72 -0.67 1.95 -9.84
CA GLN A 72 -0.43 0.98 -8.76
C GLN A 72 0.99 0.40 -8.79
N ARG A 73 1.60 0.16 -9.97
CA ARG A 73 3.01 -0.22 -10.09
C ARG A 73 3.92 0.86 -9.51
N HIS A 74 3.67 2.13 -9.80
CA HIS A 74 4.44 3.25 -9.24
C HIS A 74 4.29 3.35 -7.72
N ALA A 75 3.12 3.04 -7.16
CA ALA A 75 2.92 2.89 -5.72
C ALA A 75 3.76 1.72 -5.14
N PHE A 76 3.69 0.52 -5.72
CA PHE A 76 4.48 -0.63 -5.26
C PHE A 76 6.00 -0.38 -5.33
N LEU A 77 6.52 0.15 -6.44
CA LEU A 77 7.93 0.49 -6.58
C LEU A 77 8.39 1.51 -5.52
N SER A 78 7.52 2.48 -5.18
CA SER A 78 7.78 3.47 -4.13
C SER A 78 7.75 2.85 -2.72
N LEU A 79 6.87 1.88 -2.47
CA LEU A 79 6.80 1.14 -1.21
C LEU A 79 8.08 0.33 -0.97
N ILE A 80 8.45 -0.53 -1.92
CA ILE A 80 9.66 -1.36 -1.83
C ILE A 80 10.92 -0.50 -1.69
N ARG A 81 11.00 0.63 -2.41
CA ARG A 81 12.13 1.57 -2.30
C ARG A 81 12.20 2.27 -0.93
N ARG A 82 11.07 2.50 -0.25
CA ARG A 82 11.05 3.12 1.09
C ARG A 82 11.29 2.11 2.22
N THR A 83 10.75 0.89 2.10
CA THR A 83 10.91 -0.15 3.13
C THR A 83 12.24 -0.91 3.03
N GLY A 84 12.80 -1.04 1.83
CA GLY A 84 13.95 -1.90 1.57
C GLY A 84 13.66 -3.40 1.78
N ILE A 85 12.39 -3.79 1.79
CA ILE A 85 11.98 -5.18 2.06
C ILE A 85 12.39 -6.12 0.90
N PRO A 86 12.97 -7.31 1.16
CA PRO A 86 13.17 -8.30 0.12
C PRO A 86 11.81 -8.74 -0.47
N LYS A 87 11.76 -8.90 -1.78
CA LYS A 87 10.50 -9.16 -2.52
C LYS A 87 9.95 -10.55 -2.24
N GLU A 88 10.84 -11.46 -1.84
CA GLU A 88 10.62 -12.86 -1.53
C GLU A 88 9.98 -13.07 -0.16
N MET A 89 9.93 -12.02 0.67
CA MET A 89 9.27 -12.01 1.98
C MET A 89 7.78 -11.66 1.90
N ILE A 90 7.27 -11.23 0.74
CA ILE A 90 5.87 -10.82 0.58
C ILE A 90 5.02 -12.05 0.27
N ASP A 91 4.23 -12.52 1.24
CA ASP A 91 3.38 -13.70 1.09
C ASP A 91 2.13 -13.42 0.26
N TYR A 92 1.55 -12.22 0.37
CA TYR A 92 0.26 -11.89 -0.26
C TYR A 92 0.13 -10.40 -0.62
N ILE A 93 -0.63 -10.11 -1.69
CA ILE A 93 -0.94 -8.74 -2.13
C ILE A 93 -2.46 -8.58 -2.36
N ILE A 94 -3.08 -7.53 -1.80
CA ILE A 94 -4.47 -7.14 -2.08
C ILE A 94 -4.54 -5.66 -2.49
N VAL A 95 -5.24 -5.38 -3.59
CA VAL A 95 -5.48 -4.00 -4.06
C VAL A 95 -6.98 -3.77 -4.24
N GLY A 96 -7.49 -2.68 -3.66
CA GLY A 96 -8.84 -2.19 -3.92
C GLY A 96 -8.92 -1.35 -5.20
N THR A 97 -9.95 -1.55 -6.03
CA THR A 97 -10.32 -0.68 -7.17
C THR A 97 -11.84 -0.73 -7.38
N VAL A 98 -12.47 0.34 -7.83
CA VAL A 98 -13.91 0.37 -8.16
C VAL A 98 -14.14 0.21 -9.65
N ILE A 99 -13.55 1.08 -10.46
CA ILE A 99 -13.60 0.99 -11.92
C ILE A 99 -12.55 -0.05 -12.34
N GLN A 100 -12.99 -1.11 -13.01
CA GLN A 100 -12.11 -2.19 -13.47
C GLN A 100 -11.79 -2.02 -14.96
N GLU A 101 -10.50 -1.88 -15.28
CA GLU A 101 -10.00 -1.98 -16.65
C GLU A 101 -10.08 -3.44 -17.11
N VAL A 102 -10.79 -3.70 -18.22
CA VAL A 102 -11.06 -5.04 -18.76
C VAL A 102 -9.75 -5.79 -19.07
N LYS A 103 -8.72 -5.09 -19.56
CA LYS A 103 -7.39 -5.66 -19.84
C LYS A 103 -6.64 -6.09 -18.59
N THR A 104 -6.98 -5.56 -17.41
CA THR A 104 -6.30 -5.86 -16.14
C THR A 104 -7.31 -6.12 -15.02
N SER A 105 -8.24 -7.06 -15.26
CA SER A 105 -9.28 -7.46 -14.29
C SER A 105 -8.71 -7.79 -12.90
N ASN A 106 -7.53 -8.41 -12.80
CA ASN A 106 -6.78 -8.52 -11.56
C ASN A 106 -5.66 -7.47 -11.48
N ILE A 107 -6.02 -6.20 -11.32
CA ILE A 107 -5.09 -5.06 -11.25
C ILE A 107 -3.98 -5.25 -10.19
N ALA A 108 -4.28 -5.96 -9.09
CA ALA A 108 -3.30 -6.33 -8.07
C ALA A 108 -2.16 -7.21 -8.63
N ARG A 109 -2.49 -8.17 -9.50
CA ARG A 109 -1.51 -9.07 -10.12
C ARG A 109 -0.71 -8.36 -11.20
N GLU A 110 -1.36 -7.65 -12.12
CA GLU A 110 -0.65 -6.99 -13.22
C GLU A 110 0.29 -5.89 -12.73
N ALA A 111 -0.13 -5.11 -11.72
CA ALA A 111 0.73 -4.10 -11.11
C ALA A 111 1.88 -4.68 -10.27
N SER A 112 1.69 -5.83 -9.61
CA SER A 112 2.75 -6.48 -8.83
C SER A 112 3.80 -7.16 -9.71
N LEU A 113 3.36 -7.81 -10.80
CA LEU A 113 4.24 -8.30 -11.86
C LEU A 113 5.00 -7.15 -12.53
N GLY A 114 4.31 -6.06 -12.87
CA GLY A 114 4.94 -4.85 -13.42
C GLY A 114 5.93 -4.17 -12.48
N ALA A 115 5.76 -4.29 -11.16
CA ALA A 115 6.73 -3.83 -10.16
C ALA A 115 7.91 -4.81 -9.96
N GLY A 116 7.89 -5.95 -10.67
CA GLY A 116 8.87 -7.01 -10.56
C GLY A 116 8.87 -7.70 -9.19
N LEU A 117 7.71 -7.82 -8.54
CA LEU A 117 7.55 -8.65 -7.34
C LEU A 117 7.58 -10.15 -7.71
N SER A 118 7.68 -11.03 -6.71
CA SER A 118 7.84 -12.46 -6.94
C SER A 118 6.67 -13.06 -7.72
N LEU A 119 6.98 -13.87 -8.75
CA LEU A 119 5.99 -14.63 -9.51
C LEU A 119 5.14 -15.53 -8.60
N PHE A 120 5.73 -16.02 -7.50
CA PHE A 120 5.10 -16.92 -6.55
C PHE A 120 4.20 -16.22 -5.53
N THR A 121 4.29 -14.89 -5.36
CA THR A 121 3.42 -14.13 -4.45
C THR A 121 2.01 -14.03 -5.05
N PRO A 122 0.98 -14.66 -4.47
CA PRO A 122 -0.41 -14.47 -4.90
C PRO A 122 -0.87 -13.02 -4.72
N ALA A 123 -1.71 -12.57 -5.66
CA ALA A 123 -2.32 -11.24 -5.63
C ALA A 123 -3.79 -11.31 -6.09
N HIS A 124 -4.70 -10.61 -5.41
CA HIS A 124 -6.07 -10.45 -5.86
C HIS A 124 -6.59 -9.03 -5.70
N THR A 125 -7.60 -8.69 -6.51
CA THR A 125 -8.27 -7.40 -6.51
C THR A 125 -9.57 -7.49 -5.71
N VAL A 126 -9.92 -6.45 -4.94
CA VAL A 126 -11.20 -6.34 -4.25
C VAL A 126 -11.95 -5.08 -4.67
N THR A 127 -13.28 -5.15 -4.68
CA THR A 127 -14.14 -4.02 -5.05
C THR A 127 -15.28 -3.90 -4.04
N GLN A 128 -15.35 -2.75 -3.36
CA GLN A 128 -16.35 -2.40 -2.36
C GLN A 128 -16.58 -0.88 -2.33
N ALA A 129 -16.86 -0.30 -3.50
CA ALA A 129 -17.06 1.15 -3.70
C ALA A 129 -15.93 2.00 -3.07
N CYS A 130 -16.25 3.15 -2.50
CA CYS A 130 -15.29 4.09 -1.90
C CYS A 130 -14.42 3.49 -0.77
N ILE A 131 -14.79 2.32 -0.23
CA ILE A 131 -14.03 1.61 0.82
C ILE A 131 -13.24 0.41 0.31
N SER A 132 -13.08 0.24 -1.01
CA SER A 132 -12.30 -0.87 -1.61
C SER A 132 -10.88 -1.00 -1.04
N ALA A 133 -10.17 0.11 -0.83
CA ALA A 133 -8.83 0.10 -0.21
C ALA A 133 -8.85 -0.31 1.27
N ASN A 134 -9.90 0.07 2.01
CA ASN A 134 -10.10 -0.39 3.40
C ASN A 134 -10.47 -1.88 3.45
N GLN A 135 -11.20 -2.38 2.45
CA GLN A 135 -11.49 -3.79 2.31
C GLN A 135 -10.22 -4.59 2.02
N ALA A 136 -9.29 -4.07 1.20
CA ALA A 136 -7.99 -4.70 0.98
C ALA A 136 -7.16 -4.82 2.29
N ILE A 137 -7.13 -3.76 3.10
CA ILE A 137 -6.49 -3.75 4.43
C ILE A 137 -7.17 -4.75 5.37
N THR A 138 -8.50 -4.83 5.35
CA THR A 138 -9.29 -5.77 6.16
C THR A 138 -8.99 -7.23 5.78
N THR A 139 -8.93 -7.53 4.47
CA THR A 139 -8.56 -8.86 3.98
C THR A 139 -7.13 -9.25 4.35
N ALA A 140 -6.17 -8.33 4.23
CA ALA A 140 -4.79 -8.56 4.67
C ALA A 140 -4.70 -8.81 6.19
N TYR A 141 -5.40 -8.01 7.00
CA TYR A 141 -5.50 -8.23 8.44
C TYR A 141 -6.07 -9.62 8.77
N GLY A 142 -7.08 -10.08 8.01
CA GLY A 142 -7.61 -11.45 8.12
C GLY A 142 -6.54 -12.53 7.90
N GLN A 143 -5.74 -12.42 6.84
CA GLN A 143 -4.66 -13.37 6.56
C GLN A 143 -3.53 -13.35 7.61
N LEU A 144 -3.13 -12.15 8.05
CA LEU A 144 -2.06 -11.96 9.04
C LEU A 144 -2.47 -12.43 10.45
N SER A 145 -3.70 -12.14 10.87
CA SER A 145 -4.24 -12.56 12.18
C SER A 145 -4.54 -14.06 12.25
N THR A 146 -4.95 -14.69 11.15
CA THR A 146 -5.11 -16.15 11.05
C THR A 146 -3.79 -16.89 10.81
N GLY A 147 -2.69 -16.18 10.54
CA GLY A 147 -1.38 -16.78 10.29
C GLY A 147 -1.24 -17.49 8.93
N GLN A 148 -2.12 -17.16 7.97
CA GLN A 148 -2.00 -17.61 6.57
C GLN A 148 -0.90 -16.83 5.81
N SER A 149 -0.43 -15.72 6.38
CA SER A 149 0.68 -14.90 5.91
C SER A 149 1.38 -14.28 7.12
N GLU A 150 2.67 -13.95 6.99
CA GLU A 150 3.40 -13.14 7.97
C GLU A 150 3.67 -11.72 7.44
N VAL A 151 3.74 -11.52 6.12
CA VAL A 151 3.81 -10.19 5.47
C VAL A 151 2.88 -10.12 4.27
N ALA A 152 1.97 -9.14 4.28
CA ALA A 152 1.08 -8.84 3.17
C ALA A 152 1.14 -7.35 2.80
N ILE A 153 0.98 -7.02 1.52
CA ILE A 153 0.80 -5.64 1.04
C ILE A 153 -0.68 -5.40 0.76
N ALA A 154 -1.25 -4.40 1.42
CA ALA A 154 -2.60 -3.91 1.16
C ALA A 154 -2.58 -2.47 0.64
N GLY A 155 -3.53 -2.13 -0.21
CA GLY A 155 -3.73 -0.76 -0.68
C GLY A 155 -4.90 -0.64 -1.63
N GLY A 156 -4.88 0.40 -2.46
CA GLY A 156 -5.86 0.58 -3.52
C GLY A 156 -5.38 1.58 -4.55
N VAL A 157 -5.94 1.47 -5.75
CA VAL A 157 -5.81 2.42 -6.85
C VAL A 157 -7.20 2.75 -7.36
N GLU A 158 -7.37 3.95 -7.87
CA GLU A 158 -8.55 4.30 -8.65
C GLU A 158 -8.07 5.15 -9.84
N PHE A 159 -8.68 4.94 -11.00
CA PHE A 159 -8.38 5.72 -12.19
C PHE A 159 -9.69 6.21 -12.82
N CYS A 160 -10.28 7.22 -12.19
CA CYS A 160 -11.46 7.90 -12.69
C CYS A 160 -11.10 8.77 -13.91
N GLN A 161 -10.88 8.17 -15.06
CA GLN A 161 -11.05 8.86 -16.34
C GLN A 161 -12.55 8.93 -16.68
N MET A 162 -12.98 9.94 -17.43
CA MET A 162 -14.39 10.16 -17.74
C MET A 162 -14.77 9.45 -19.05
N SER A 163 -15.34 8.27 -18.91
CA SER A 163 -15.75 7.41 -20.03
C SER A 163 -16.68 8.13 -21.02
N LEU A 164 -16.16 8.34 -22.24
CA LEU A 164 -16.77 9.10 -23.33
C LEU A 164 -16.19 8.79 -24.74
N PHE A 165 -15.98 7.55 -25.24
CA PHE A 165 -15.97 6.23 -24.58
C PHE A 165 -14.83 6.13 -23.56
N ASP A 166 -13.71 6.83 -23.81
CA ASP A 166 -12.89 7.46 -22.73
C ASP A 166 -12.11 8.72 -23.17
N LEU A 167 -12.30 9.20 -24.42
CA LEU A 167 -12.64 10.63 -24.68
C LEU A 167 -13.05 10.88 -26.15
N ILE A 168 -12.73 9.92 -27.01
CA ILE A 168 -13.71 9.39 -27.95
C ILE A 168 -13.59 7.83 -27.74
N ASP A 169 -13.95 6.80 -28.51
CA ASP A 169 -13.83 6.56 -29.94
C ASP A 169 -12.40 6.84 -30.49
N LYS A 170 -11.39 6.94 -29.59
CA LYS A 170 -9.99 7.36 -29.86
C LYS A 170 -9.45 6.79 -31.17
N CYS A 171 -9.73 5.51 -31.41
CA CYS A 171 -10.00 4.94 -32.74
C CYS A 171 -11.17 3.94 -32.56
N VAL A 172 -12.13 3.72 -33.46
CA VAL A 172 -12.45 4.27 -34.79
C VAL A 172 -11.22 4.48 -35.70
N ASN A 173 -10.66 3.47 -36.35
CA ASN A 173 -11.06 2.06 -36.55
C ASN A 173 -12.42 1.84 -37.25
#